data_AF-A0A4V5LY91-F1
#
_entry.id   AF-A0A4V5LY91-F1
#
_cell.length_a   1.000
_cell.length_b   1.000
_cell.length_c   1.000
_cell.angle_alpha   90.00
_cell.angle_beta   90.00
_cell.angle_gamma   90.00
#
_symmetry.space_group_name_H-M   'P 1'
#
loop_
_entity.id
_entity.type
_entity.pdbx_description
1 polymer ?
#
loop_
_entity_poly.entity_id
_entity_poly.type
_entity_poly.pdbx_seq_one_letter_code
_entity_poly.pdbx_strand_id
1 'polypeptide(L)' 'MDHIIKKLEKSNSINDIVTKFTLIVDENQLVHGALFFIPVDNRDYKVMIPAPYHEILIADVPPTYKKILNHKEALLLK' A
#
# COMPACT_ATOMS: atom_id res chain seq x y z
N MET A 1 -12.13 -1.58 0.39
CA MET A 1 -11.13 -1.04 1.34
C MET A 1 -11.63 -1.13 2.78
N ASP A 2 -12.85 -0.67 3.09
CA ASP A 2 -13.45 -0.67 4.44
C ASP A 2 -13.33 -1.99 5.22
N HIS A 3 -13.57 -3.13 4.57
CA HIS A 3 -13.47 -4.44 5.23
C HIS A 3 -12.02 -4.83 5.61
N ILE A 4 -11.03 -4.38 4.82
CA ILE A 4 -9.60 -4.62 5.10
C ILE A 4 -9.16 -3.76 6.29
N ILE A 5 -9.58 -2.49 6.30
CA ILE A 5 -9.35 -1.55 7.40
C ILE A 5 -9.88 -2.16 8.71
N LYS A 6 -11.15 -2.60 8.74
CA LYS A 6 -11.72 -3.22 9.94
C LYS A 6 -10.98 -4.48 10.41
N LYS A 7 -10.47 -5.31 9.49
CA LYS A 7 -9.68 -6.50 9.83
C LYS A 7 -8.31 -6.14 10.42
N LEU A 8 -7.66 -5.13 9.85
CA LEU A 8 -6.38 -4.61 10.37
C LEU A 8 -6.56 -3.89 11.71
N GLU A 9 -7.67 -3.18 11.92
CA GLU A 9 -8.01 -2.59 13.22
C GLU A 9 -8.22 -3.66 14.28
N LYS A 10 -8.95 -4.73 13.95
CA LYS A 10 -9.13 -5.89 14.85
C LYS A 10 -7.81 -6.57 15.21
N SER A 11 -6.86 -6.59 14.28
CA SER A 11 -5.54 -7.20 14.47
C SER A 11 -4.51 -6.23 15.07
N ASN A 12 -4.91 -4.98 15.33
CA ASN A 12 -4.07 -3.85 15.75
C ASN A 12 -2.89 -3.51 14.80
N SER A 13 -2.81 -4.15 13.64
CA SER A 13 -1.77 -3.94 12.64
C SER A 13 -2.04 -2.76 11.72
N ILE A 14 -3.16 -2.05 11.86
CA ILE A 14 -3.48 -0.94 10.93
C ILE A 14 -2.44 0.19 10.96
N ASN A 15 -1.79 0.40 12.11
CA ASN A 15 -0.76 1.41 12.29
C ASN A 15 0.66 0.87 12.03
N ASP A 16 0.81 -0.41 11.68
CA ASP A 16 2.11 -0.94 11.27
C ASP A 16 2.57 -0.29 9.97
N ILE A 17 3.89 -0.14 9.87
CA ILE A 17 4.58 0.31 8.66
C ILE A 17 4.55 -0.79 7.60
N VAL A 18 4.48 -0.40 6.33
CA VAL A 18 4.62 -1.37 5.25
C VAL A 18 6.07 -1.79 5.12
N THR A 19 6.28 -3.10 5.27
CA THR A 19 7.58 -3.74 5.12
C THR A 19 7.75 -4.40 3.75
N LYS A 20 6.65 -4.67 3.04
CA LYS A 20 6.65 -5.31 1.71
C LYS A 20 5.97 -4.43 0.69
N PHE A 21 6.75 -3.86 -0.22
CA PHE A 21 6.26 -3.17 -1.41
C PHE A 21 7.23 -3.38 -2.58
N THR A 22 6.73 -3.24 -3.80
CA THR A 22 7.54 -3.22 -5.02
C THR A 22 7.21 -1.98 -5.84
N LEU A 23 8.21 -1.41 -6.49
CA LEU A 23 7.99 -0.33 -7.45
C LEU A 23 7.62 -0.94 -8.80
N ILE A 24 6.67 -0.30 -9.48
CA ILE A 24 6.27 -0.64 -10.85
C ILE A 24 7.08 0.26 -11.76
N VAL A 25 8.07 -0.32 -12.43
CA VAL A 25 8.99 0.38 -13.32
C VAL A 25 8.83 -0.17 -14.72
N ASP A 26 8.78 0.72 -15.70
CA ASP A 26 8.67 0.36 -17.11
C ASP A 26 10.05 0.13 -17.75
N GLU A 27 10.07 -0.36 -19.00
CA GLU A 27 11.28 -0.60 -19.79
C GLU A 27 12.17 0.64 -19.93
N ASN A 28 11.56 1.83 -19.85
CA ASN A 28 12.27 3.11 -19.86
C ASN A 28 12.81 3.56 -18.48
N GLN A 29 12.79 2.69 -17.46
CA GLN A 29 13.13 2.99 -16.06
C GLN A 29 12.24 4.08 -15.42
N LEU A 30 11.06 4.33 -15.99
CA LEU A 30 10.08 5.24 -15.43
C LEU A 30 9.23 4.52 -14.39
N VAL A 31 9.11 5.11 -13.20
CA VAL A 31 8.28 4.54 -12.13
C VAL A 31 6.82 4.94 -12.36
N HIS A 32 5.97 3.96 -12.64
CA HIS A 32 4.53 4.15 -12.82
C HIS A 32 3.72 4.07 -11.52
N GLY A 33 4.33 3.55 -10.45
CA GLY A 33 3.67 3.43 -9.15
C GLY A 33 4.41 2.51 -8.19
N ALA A 34 3.80 2.27 -7.03
CA ALA A 34 4.23 1.27 -6.07
C ALA A 34 3.09 0.31 -5.74
N LEU A 35 3.41 -0.97 -5.62
CA LEU A 35 2.52 -2.04 -5.21
C LEU A 35 2.88 -2.48 -3.78
N PHE A 36 1.98 -2.22 -2.85
CA PHE A 36 2.09 -2.55 -1.43
C PHE A 36 1.38 -3.89 -1.13
N PHE A 37 1.97 -4.69 -0.25
CA PHE A 37 1.40 -5.95 0.19
C PHE A 37 0.95 -5.83 1.63
N ILE A 38 -0.36 -6.00 1.85
CA ILE A 38 -1.00 -5.81 3.14
C ILE A 38 -1.44 -7.19 3.66
N PRO A 39 -0.74 -7.76 4.65
CA PRO A 39 -1.11 -9.05 5.22
C PRO A 39 -2.34 -8.90 6.12
N VAL A 40 -3.41 -9.62 5.81
CA VAL A 40 -4.67 -9.60 6.55
C VAL A 40 -5.22 -11.02 6.66
N ASP A 41 -5.42 -11.54 7.87
CA ASP A 41 -6.07 -12.85 8.09
C ASP A 41 -5.47 -13.97 7.20
N ASN A 42 -4.14 -14.05 7.15
CA ASN A 42 -3.39 -15.05 6.36
C ASN A 42 -3.51 -14.91 4.82
N ARG A 43 -3.90 -13.73 4.33
CA ARG A 43 -3.88 -13.37 2.91
C ARG A 43 -3.20 -12.03 2.69
N ASP A 44 -2.42 -11.91 1.62
CA ASP A 44 -1.82 -10.65 1.20
C ASP A 44 -2.74 -9.92 0.23
N TYR A 45 -3.23 -8.75 0.63
CA TYR A 45 -3.96 -7.84 -0.24
C TYR A 45 -2.96 -6.92 -0.95
N LYS A 46 -3.03 -6.90 -2.28
CA LYS A 46 -2.17 -6.07 -3.11
C LYS A 46 -2.83 -4.71 -3.32
N VAL A 47 -2.15 -3.63 -2.93
CA VAL A 47 -2.63 -2.26 -3.10
C VAL A 47 -1.64 -1.50 -3.95
N MET A 48 -2.07 -1.06 -5.14
CA MET A 48 -1.27 -0.23 -6.01
C MET A 48 -1.54 1.25 -5.75
N ILE A 49 -0.50 2.05 -5.73
CA ILE A 49 -0.58 3.51 -5.75
C ILE A 49 0.18 3.99 -6.98
N PRO A 50 -0.46 4.70 -7.92
CA PRO A 50 0.19 5.21 -9.11
C PRO A 50 1.18 6.34 -8.79
N ALA A 51 2.12 6.59 -9.70
CA ALA A 51 2.95 7.78 -9.70
C ALA A 51 2.11 9.04 -10.01
N PRO A 52 2.46 10.22 -9.45
CA PRO A 52 3.60 10.48 -8.56
C PRO A 52 3.29 10.24 -7.06
N TYR A 53 2.08 9.79 -6.73
CA TYR A 53 1.61 9.74 -5.33
C TYR A 53 2.38 8.74 -4.46
N HIS A 54 2.85 7.64 -5.04
CA HIS A 54 3.65 6.67 -4.30
C HIS A 54 4.96 7.26 -3.79
N GLU A 55 5.58 8.19 -4.54
CA GLU A 55 6.84 8.86 -4.17
C GLU A 55 6.64 9.66 -2.89
N ILE A 56 5.55 10.43 -2.82
CA ILE A 56 5.19 11.24 -1.63
C ILE A 56 4.95 10.34 -0.40
N LEU A 57 4.46 9.12 -0.62
CA LEU A 57 4.20 8.17 0.45
C LEU A 57 5.45 7.50 1.00
N ILE A 58 6.45 7.25 0.14
CA ILE A 58 7.71 6.57 0.51
C ILE A 58 8.89 7.52 0.74
N ALA A 59 8.76 8.81 0.41
CA ALA A 59 9.86 9.76 0.41
C ALA A 59 10.52 9.96 1.79
N ASP A 60 9.75 9.88 2.87
CA ASP A 60 10.21 10.27 4.20
C ASP A 60 10.29 9.08 5.16
N VAL A 61 9.22 8.28 5.21
CA VAL A 61 9.09 7.12 6.11
C VAL A 61 8.21 6.08 5.42
N PRO A 62 8.48 4.77 5.57
CA PRO A 62 7.57 3.75 5.06
C PRO A 62 6.13 4.03 5.53
N PRO A 63 5.16 4.18 4.61
CA PRO A 63 3.80 4.54 4.98
C PRO A 63 3.17 3.40 5.79
N THR A 64 2.26 3.74 6.69
CA THR A 64 1.48 2.72 7.41
C THR A 64 0.38 2.14 6.54
N TYR A 65 -0.10 0.94 6.87
CA TYR A 65 -1.24 0.34 6.17
C TYR A 65 -2.46 1.27 6.18
N LYS A 66 -2.70 1.98 7.29
CA LYS A 66 -3.74 3.02 7.38
C LYS A 66 -3.59 4.09 6.31
N LYS A 67 -2.37 4.60 6.09
CA LYS A 67 -2.09 5.70 5.17
C LYS A 67 -2.31 5.28 3.72
N ILE A 68 -1.89 4.06 3.37
CA ILE A 68 -2.12 3.45 2.05
C ILE A 68 -3.61 3.20 1.82
N LEU A 69 -4.30 2.57 2.77
CA LEU A 69 -5.71 2.20 2.63
C LEU A 69 -6.68 3.38 2.65
N ASN A 70 -6.26 4.52 3.21
CA ASN A 70 -7.01 5.78 3.14
C ASN A 70 -6.57 6.67 1.97
N HIS A 71 -5.57 6.25 1.17
CA HIS A 71 -5.14 7.04 0.03
C HIS A 71 -6.22 7.03 -1.06
N LYS A 72 -6.55 8.20 -1.60
CA LYS A 72 -7.62 8.34 -2.62
C LYS A 72 -7.32 7.55 -3.90
N GLU A 73 -6.05 7.55 -4.29
CA GLU A 73 -5.56 6.86 -5.51
C GLU A 73 -5.14 5.41 -5.25
N ALA A 74 -5.39 4.86 -4.06
CA ALA A 74 -5.05 3.47 -3.79
C ALA A 74 -6.02 2.52 -4.49
N LEU A 75 -5.47 1.69 -5.37
CA LEU A 75 -6.17 0.67 -6.13
C LEU A 75 -5.95 -0.69 -5.48
N LEU A 76 -7.02 -1.27 -4.94
CA LEU A 76 -6.99 -2.63 -4.43
C LEU A 76 -7.05 -3.62 -5.59
N LEU A 77 -6.00 -4.41 -5.75
CA LEU A 77 -5.97 -5.53 -6.68
C LEU A 77 -6.47 -6.79 -5.95
N LYS A 78 -7.56 -7.37 -6.45
CA LYS A 78 -8.19 -8.58 -5.91
C LYS A 78 -7.53 -9.85 -6.43
#